data_AF-A0A1R3L5S3-F1
#
_entry.id   AF-A0A1R3L5S3-F1
#
_cell.length_a   1.000
_cell.length_b   1.000
_cell.length_c   1.000
_cell.angle_alpha   90.00
_cell.angle_beta   90.00
_cell.angle_gamma   90.00
#
_symmetry.space_group_name_H-M   'P 1'
#
loop_
_entity.id
_entity.type
_entity.pdbx_description
1 polymer ?
#
loop_
_entity_poly.entity_id
_entity_poly.type
_entity_poly.pdbx_seq_one_letter_code
_entity_poly.pdbx_strand_id
1 'polypeptide(L)'
;MLRNTIRNSSSKIATAIKSILSISAANPDTVVVSTGVVGLAIARDLNLRREEVLDIESAETNKFVLVSKMSSLRNAIPRRAHKERAQPEARKKFGILEKHKDYVLRAKAFHQKEEALRKLKEKAEFRNPDEFYFKMINTKTINGVHRPPSEANKYTQEELMLMKTRDMGYILQKIQSEKKKIERLTSVLHALDNQPLNKRVFYAEDREEAKDIRSKSLERSNSPVFRNMPNRIKKRSACSYAEVESRKQRVQQLEKLYSDMALQKELQVHTFTLLK
;
A
#
# COMPACT_ATOMS: atom_id res chain seq x y z
N MET A 1 31.28 11.08 -23.59
CA MET A 1 32.33 10.67 -24.54
C MET A 1 32.80 9.22 -24.37
N LEU A 2 32.81 8.64 -23.16
CA LEU A 2 33.26 7.26 -22.88
C LEU A 2 32.40 6.11 -23.49
N ARG A 3 31.12 6.34 -23.80
CA ARG A 3 30.24 5.31 -24.40
C ARG A 3 30.47 5.10 -25.90
N ASN A 4 31.11 6.05 -26.58
CA ASN A 4 31.37 5.96 -28.03
C ASN A 4 32.71 5.29 -28.34
N THR A 5 33.70 5.39 -27.44
CA THR A 5 34.99 4.69 -27.56
C THR A 5 34.85 3.19 -27.35
N ILE A 6 34.04 2.75 -26.37
CA ILE A 6 33.76 1.32 -26.12
C ILE A 6 33.02 0.68 -27.31
N ARG A 7 32.12 1.42 -27.96
CA ARG A 7 31.38 0.91 -29.12
C ARG A 7 32.27 0.74 -30.36
N ASN A 8 33.27 1.60 -30.52
CA ASN A 8 34.23 1.55 -31.63
C ASN A 8 35.35 0.51 -31.44
N SER A 9 35.74 0.18 -30.20
CA SER A 9 36.69 -0.91 -29.95
C SER A 9 36.04 -2.27 -30.16
N SER A 10 34.78 -2.46 -29.71
CA SER A 10 34.03 -3.69 -29.96
C SER A 10 33.78 -3.98 -31.44
N SER A 11 33.59 -2.94 -32.27
CA SER A 11 33.39 -3.13 -33.72
C SER A 11 34.67 -3.54 -34.45
N LYS A 12 35.83 -2.95 -34.08
CA LYS A 12 37.13 -3.32 -34.65
C LYS A 12 37.53 -4.75 -34.27
N ILE A 13 37.29 -5.14 -33.02
CA ILE A 13 37.52 -6.51 -32.53
C ILE A 13 36.60 -7.50 -33.28
N ALA A 14 35.32 -7.16 -33.46
CA ALA A 14 34.39 -8.01 -34.22
C ALA A 14 34.77 -8.17 -35.69
N THR A 15 35.28 -7.12 -36.34
CA THR A 15 35.75 -7.18 -37.74
C THR A 15 37.04 -7.99 -37.87
N ALA A 16 37.98 -7.84 -36.94
CA ALA A 16 39.22 -8.63 -36.92
C ALA A 16 38.91 -10.13 -36.78
N ILE A 17 38.03 -10.49 -35.83
CA ILE A 17 37.57 -11.87 -35.60
C ILE A 17 36.86 -12.44 -36.84
N LYS A 18 36.00 -11.66 -37.52
CA LYS A 18 35.35 -12.10 -38.77
C LYS A 18 36.34 -12.32 -39.91
N SER A 19 37.38 -11.50 -40.03
CA SER A 19 38.40 -11.70 -41.08
C SER A 19 39.23 -12.97 -40.84
N ILE A 20 39.55 -13.27 -39.58
CA ILE A 20 40.33 -14.45 -39.18
C ILE A 20 39.51 -15.73 -39.37
N LEU A 21 38.22 -15.72 -39.03
CA LEU A 21 37.29 -16.84 -39.29
C LEU A 21 37.07 -17.09 -40.79
N SER A 22 37.10 -16.05 -41.62
CA SER A 22 36.99 -16.19 -43.08
C SER A 22 38.22 -16.82 -43.72
N ILE A 23 39.41 -16.64 -43.13
CA ILE A 23 40.67 -17.24 -43.60
C ILE A 23 40.71 -18.74 -43.24
N SER A 24 40.14 -19.14 -42.10
CA SER A 24 40.09 -20.54 -41.65
C SER A 24 39.12 -21.42 -42.46
N ALA A 25 38.17 -20.83 -43.18
CA ALA A 25 37.20 -21.59 -43.99
C ALA A 25 37.75 -22.02 -45.36
N ALA A 26 38.95 -21.58 -45.76
CA ALA A 26 39.46 -21.75 -47.12
C ALA A 26 40.35 -23.00 -47.33
N ASN A 27 40.87 -23.67 -46.30
CA ASN A 27 41.70 -24.88 -46.47
C ASN A 27 41.60 -25.78 -45.22
N PRO A 28 41.11 -27.03 -45.30
CA PRO A 28 40.94 -27.88 -44.11
C PRO A 28 42.22 -28.59 -43.63
N ASP A 29 43.38 -28.42 -44.29
CA ASP A 29 44.59 -29.23 -44.01
C ASP A 29 45.80 -28.42 -43.50
N THR A 30 45.61 -27.25 -42.89
CA THR A 30 46.74 -26.50 -42.29
C THR A 30 46.84 -26.70 -40.78
N VAL A 31 47.91 -27.39 -40.37
CA VAL A 31 48.33 -27.59 -38.98
C VAL A 31 48.52 -26.23 -38.29
N VAL A 32 47.83 -26.04 -37.17
CA VAL A 32 47.83 -24.80 -36.37
C VAL A 32 49.22 -24.50 -35.81
N VAL A 33 49.80 -23.39 -36.26
CA VAL A 33 50.93 -22.72 -35.62
C VAL A 33 50.47 -22.14 -34.28
N SER A 34 51.29 -22.35 -33.25
CA SER A 34 51.07 -21.99 -31.84
C SER A 34 50.38 -20.63 -31.64
N THR A 35 49.19 -20.67 -31.03
CA THR A 35 48.35 -19.51 -30.67
C THR A 35 48.96 -18.58 -29.61
N GLY A 36 50.13 -18.91 -29.05
CA GLY A 36 50.79 -18.11 -28.01
C GLY A 36 51.37 -16.77 -28.50
N VAL A 37 51.70 -16.63 -29.78
CA VAL A 37 52.38 -15.42 -30.29
C VAL A 37 51.40 -14.28 -30.57
N VAL A 38 50.13 -14.60 -30.86
CA VAL A 38 49.10 -13.61 -31.23
C VAL A 38 48.62 -12.80 -30.02
N GLY A 39 48.48 -13.44 -28.85
CA GLY A 39 48.08 -12.76 -27.61
C GLY A 39 49.11 -11.73 -27.12
N LEU A 40 50.40 -12.04 -27.27
CA LEU A 40 51.50 -11.16 -26.86
C LEU A 40 51.64 -9.92 -27.77
N ALA A 41 51.27 -10.04 -29.05
CA ALA A 41 51.30 -8.94 -30.01
C ALA A 41 50.19 -7.89 -29.74
N ILE A 42 48.98 -8.34 -29.36
CA ILE A 42 47.84 -7.45 -29.07
C ILE A 42 48.06 -6.67 -27.76
N ALA A 43 48.71 -7.25 -26.76
CA ALA A 43 48.99 -6.60 -25.48
C ALA A 43 50.02 -5.47 -25.59
N ARG A 44 50.99 -5.58 -26.51
CA ARG A 44 52.02 -4.54 -26.75
C ARG A 44 51.46 -3.28 -27.42
N ASP A 45 50.44 -3.41 -28.28
CA ASP A 45 49.84 -2.29 -29.00
C ASP A 45 48.90 -1.42 -28.14
N LEU A 46 48.49 -1.88 -26.95
CA LEU A 46 47.51 -1.19 -26.10
C LEU A 46 48.03 -0.69 -24.73
N ASN A 47 49.26 -1.03 -24.35
CA ASN A 47 49.98 -0.50 -23.17
C ASN A 47 49.21 -0.61 -21.83
N LEU A 48 48.60 -1.78 -21.55
CA LEU A 48 47.90 -2.09 -20.29
C LEU A 48 48.85 -2.61 -19.18
N ARG A 49 48.48 -2.43 -17.91
CA ARG A 49 49.30 -2.81 -16.72
C ARG A 49 49.24 -4.33 -16.47
N ARG A 50 50.35 -4.91 -15.97
CA ARG A 50 50.52 -6.36 -15.69
C ARG A 50 49.39 -7.02 -14.87
N GLU A 51 48.76 -6.28 -13.97
CA GLU A 51 47.64 -6.79 -13.16
C GLU A 51 46.36 -7.05 -13.98
N GLU A 52 46.12 -6.29 -15.08
CA GLU A 52 44.98 -6.51 -15.98
C GLU A 52 45.20 -7.68 -16.95
N VAL A 53 46.46 -8.12 -17.11
CA VAL A 53 46.83 -9.26 -17.98
C VAL A 53 46.50 -10.60 -17.31
N LEU A 54 46.61 -10.67 -15.98
CA LEU A 54 46.30 -11.88 -15.20
C LEU A 54 44.78 -12.15 -15.13
N ASP A 55 43.95 -11.11 -15.26
CA ASP A 55 42.49 -11.25 -15.38
C ASP A 55 42.05 -11.71 -16.78
N ILE A 56 42.88 -11.50 -17.81
CA ILE A 56 42.63 -11.99 -19.17
C ILE A 56 43.09 -13.45 -19.32
N GLU A 57 44.25 -13.82 -18.75
CA GLU A 57 44.74 -15.21 -18.79
C GLU A 57 43.91 -16.19 -17.92
N SER A 58 43.29 -15.72 -16.84
CA SER A 58 42.37 -16.54 -16.03
C SER A 58 40.95 -16.66 -16.61
N ALA A 59 40.59 -15.81 -17.57
CA ALA A 59 39.28 -15.83 -18.23
C ALA A 59 39.23 -16.77 -19.46
N GLU A 60 40.36 -17.20 -20.02
CA GLU A 60 40.40 -18.04 -21.24
C GLU A 60 40.92 -19.48 -21.02
N THR A 61 41.31 -19.85 -19.81
CA THR A 61 41.83 -21.20 -19.51
C THR A 61 40.78 -22.21 -19.03
N ASN A 62 39.48 -21.88 -19.12
CA ASN A 62 38.42 -22.85 -18.87
C ASN A 62 37.51 -23.06 -20.08
N LYS A 63 37.76 -24.20 -20.72
CA LYS A 63 36.78 -25.07 -21.39
C LYS A 63 36.23 -24.57 -22.73
N PHE A 64 37.11 -24.54 -23.74
CA PHE A 64 36.74 -25.18 -25.01
C PHE A 64 37.00 -26.70 -24.92
N VAL A 65 36.35 -27.36 -23.95
CA VAL A 65 35.95 -28.75 -24.19
C VAL A 65 34.84 -28.61 -25.20
N LEU A 66 35.15 -28.85 -26.48
CA LEU A 66 34.14 -29.17 -27.48
C LEU A 66 33.45 -30.46 -27.00
N VAL A 67 32.50 -30.31 -26.07
CA VAL A 67 31.47 -31.31 -25.87
C VAL A 67 30.69 -31.27 -27.17
N SER A 68 31.11 -32.12 -28.11
CA SER A 68 30.25 -32.60 -29.18
C SER A 68 28.87 -32.77 -28.56
N LYS A 69 27.94 -31.89 -28.91
CA LYS A 69 26.54 -32.06 -28.56
C LYS A 69 26.07 -33.20 -29.45
N MET A 70 26.43 -34.42 -29.08
CA MET A 70 25.93 -35.63 -29.70
C MET A 70 24.43 -35.56 -29.56
N SER A 71 23.74 -35.15 -30.62
CA SER A 71 22.31 -35.31 -30.76
C SER A 71 22.05 -36.81 -30.91
N SER A 72 22.12 -37.54 -29.79
CA SER A 72 21.70 -38.93 -29.78
C SER A 72 20.19 -38.98 -29.94
N LEU A 73 19.67 -40.02 -30.60
CA LEU A 73 18.23 -40.29 -30.75
C LEU A 73 17.47 -40.28 -29.41
N ARG A 74 18.18 -40.30 -28.27
CA ARG A 74 17.63 -40.10 -26.92
C ARG A 74 16.95 -38.74 -26.71
N ASN A 75 17.25 -37.73 -27.52
CA ASN A 75 16.57 -36.41 -27.48
C ASN A 75 15.50 -36.26 -28.58
N ALA A 76 15.47 -37.15 -29.57
CA ALA A 76 14.46 -37.15 -30.64
C ALA A 76 13.10 -37.71 -30.16
N ILE A 77 13.13 -38.62 -29.18
CA ILE A 77 11.94 -39.13 -28.50
C ILE A 77 11.75 -38.35 -27.19
N PRO A 78 10.63 -37.63 -26.99
CA PRO A 78 10.39 -36.92 -25.74
C PRO A 78 10.27 -37.93 -24.59
N ARG A 79 11.11 -37.78 -23.56
CA ARG A 79 10.99 -38.57 -22.34
C ARG A 79 9.78 -38.12 -21.54
N ARG A 80 9.01 -39.08 -21.03
CA ARG A 80 7.86 -38.78 -20.17
C ARG A 80 8.33 -38.12 -18.87
N ALA A 81 7.76 -36.97 -18.54
CA ALA A 81 7.97 -36.36 -17.24
C ALA A 81 7.29 -37.19 -16.14
N HIS A 82 8.05 -37.55 -15.10
CA HIS A 82 7.49 -38.20 -13.91
C HIS A 82 6.79 -37.14 -13.04
N LYS A 83 5.50 -37.36 -12.75
CA LYS A 83 4.71 -36.49 -11.88
C LYS A 83 5.05 -36.77 -10.41
N GLU A 84 5.08 -35.72 -9.60
CA GLU A 84 5.30 -35.83 -8.16
C GLU A 84 3.99 -36.25 -7.45
N ARG A 85 4.11 -37.01 -6.35
CA ARG A 85 2.94 -37.47 -5.56
C ARG A 85 2.48 -36.40 -4.57
N ALA A 86 1.17 -36.28 -4.38
CA ALA A 86 0.56 -35.42 -3.36
C ALA A 86 0.70 -35.98 -1.93
N GLN A 87 0.38 -35.16 -0.92
CA GLN A 87 0.26 -35.58 0.49
C GLN A 87 -0.94 -36.54 0.64
N PRO A 88 -0.85 -37.64 1.43
CA PRO A 88 -2.00 -38.49 1.73
C PRO A 88 -3.11 -37.69 2.45
N GLU A 89 -4.37 -37.95 2.08
CA GLU A 89 -5.53 -37.20 2.59
C GLU A 89 -5.61 -37.20 4.13
N ALA A 90 -5.32 -38.34 4.79
CA ALA A 90 -5.29 -38.44 6.25
C ALA A 90 -4.27 -37.49 6.93
N ARG A 91 -3.24 -37.04 6.21
CA ARG A 91 -2.17 -36.15 6.69
C ARG A 91 -2.25 -34.75 6.09
N LYS A 92 -3.30 -34.42 5.34
CA LYS A 92 -3.50 -33.11 4.72
C LYS A 92 -3.50 -31.95 5.71
N LYS A 93 -3.85 -32.21 6.97
CA LYS A 93 -3.77 -31.24 8.08
C LYS A 93 -2.38 -30.64 8.30
N PHE A 94 -1.30 -31.33 7.90
CA PHE A 94 0.07 -30.85 8.05
C PHE A 94 0.58 -30.03 6.86
N GLY A 95 -0.30 -29.74 5.90
CA GLY A 95 0.05 -28.99 4.69
C GLY A 95 0.75 -29.86 3.63
N ILE A 96 1.50 -29.19 2.76
CA ILE A 96 2.15 -29.77 1.59
C ILE A 96 3.23 -30.76 2.01
N LEU A 97 3.31 -31.91 1.33
CA LEU A 97 4.39 -32.87 1.53
C LEU A 97 5.66 -32.36 0.86
N GLU A 98 6.56 -31.79 1.66
CA GLU A 98 7.84 -31.28 1.19
C GLU A 98 8.63 -32.33 0.41
N LYS A 99 9.21 -31.91 -0.71
CA LYS A 99 10.12 -32.72 -1.54
C LYS A 99 11.54 -32.23 -1.38
N HIS A 100 12.48 -32.96 -1.99
CA HIS A 100 13.90 -32.60 -1.93
C HIS A 100 14.17 -31.17 -2.42
N LYS A 101 13.45 -30.70 -3.45
CA LYS A 101 13.56 -29.31 -3.93
C LYS A 101 13.21 -28.30 -2.83
N ASP A 102 12.12 -28.52 -2.11
CA ASP A 102 11.68 -27.66 -1.01
C ASP A 102 12.65 -27.70 0.16
N TYR A 103 13.16 -28.91 0.48
CA TYR A 103 14.20 -29.10 1.50
C TYR A 103 15.47 -28.29 1.18
N VAL A 104 15.95 -28.34 -0.07
CA VAL A 104 17.15 -27.60 -0.48
C VAL A 104 16.92 -26.09 -0.33
N LEU A 105 15.75 -25.58 -0.72
CA LEU A 105 15.41 -24.17 -0.54
C LEU A 105 15.38 -23.78 0.94
N ARG A 106 14.76 -24.61 1.79
CA ARG A 106 14.72 -24.39 3.24
C ARG A 106 16.10 -24.43 3.87
N ALA A 107 16.92 -25.43 3.56
CA ALA A 107 18.27 -25.59 4.09
C ALA A 107 19.15 -24.41 3.70
N LYS A 108 19.09 -23.97 2.44
CA LYS A 108 19.81 -22.78 1.97
C LYS A 108 19.37 -21.52 2.72
N ALA A 109 18.06 -21.31 2.90
CA ALA A 109 17.56 -20.18 3.67
C ALA A 109 17.96 -20.21 5.16
N PHE A 110 18.02 -21.41 5.76
CA PHE A 110 18.47 -21.60 7.13
C PHE A 110 19.96 -21.22 7.28
N HIS A 111 20.83 -21.77 6.44
CA HIS A 111 22.26 -21.47 6.50
C HIS A 111 22.57 -20.00 6.21
N GLN A 112 21.81 -19.35 5.31
CA GLN A 112 21.94 -17.89 5.10
C GLN A 112 21.63 -17.09 6.38
N LYS A 113 20.59 -17.47 7.13
CA LYS A 113 20.24 -16.82 8.40
C LYS A 113 21.29 -17.10 9.47
N GLU A 114 21.78 -18.34 9.54
CA GLU A 114 22.82 -18.76 10.45
C GLU A 114 24.12 -17.99 10.23
N GLU A 115 24.58 -17.87 8.98
CA GLU A 115 25.77 -17.08 8.61
C GLU A 115 25.59 -15.60 8.93
N ALA A 116 24.39 -15.04 8.68
CA ALA A 116 24.09 -13.65 9.03
C ALA A 116 24.16 -13.41 10.54
N LEU A 117 23.59 -14.32 11.34
CA LEU A 117 23.65 -14.26 12.80
C LEU A 117 25.08 -14.40 13.31
N ARG A 118 25.89 -15.29 12.72
CA ARG A 118 27.31 -15.44 13.07
C ARG A 118 28.07 -14.13 12.85
N LYS A 119 27.90 -13.50 11.69
CA LYS A 119 28.52 -12.19 11.39
C LYS A 119 28.05 -11.08 12.33
N LEU A 120 26.77 -11.07 12.72
CA LEU A 120 26.24 -10.08 13.67
C LEU A 120 26.81 -10.29 15.09
N LYS A 121 26.97 -11.54 15.52
CA LYS A 121 27.61 -11.88 16.81
C LYS A 121 29.07 -11.43 16.84
N GLU A 122 29.82 -11.75 15.79
CA GLU A 122 31.22 -11.33 15.62
C GLU A 122 31.35 -9.80 15.69
N LYS A 123 30.50 -9.06 14.96
CA LYS A 123 30.47 -7.59 15.03
C LYS A 123 30.10 -7.05 16.41
N ALA A 124 29.24 -7.74 17.15
CA ALA A 124 28.86 -7.33 18.50
C ALA A 124 29.99 -7.60 19.51
N GLU A 125 30.74 -8.69 19.34
CA GLU A 125 31.88 -9.06 20.17
C GLU A 125 33.07 -8.13 19.96
N PHE A 126 33.40 -7.80 18.70
CA PHE A 126 34.48 -6.86 18.35
C PHE A 126 34.04 -5.38 18.36
N ARG A 127 32.95 -5.04 19.04
CA ARG A 127 32.48 -3.65 19.15
C ARG A 127 33.44 -2.82 20.01
N ASN A 128 33.90 -1.69 19.49
CA ASN A 128 34.64 -0.70 20.29
C ASN A 128 33.66 0.06 21.23
N PRO A 129 33.83 0.02 22.56
CA PRO A 129 32.93 0.75 23.48
C PRO A 129 32.98 2.27 23.31
N ASP A 130 34.11 2.80 22.84
CA ASP A 130 34.34 4.25 22.69
C ASP A 130 33.98 4.76 21.28
N GLU A 131 33.33 3.94 20.45
CA GLU A 131 32.94 4.35 19.10
C GLU A 131 31.91 5.51 19.14
N PHE A 132 32.18 6.55 18.35
CA PHE A 132 31.27 7.68 18.22
C PHE A 132 30.95 7.97 16.75
N TYR A 133 29.65 7.97 16.42
CA TYR A 133 29.12 8.40 15.13
C TYR A 133 28.20 9.61 15.33
N PHE A 134 28.30 10.63 14.48
CA PHE A 134 27.46 11.84 14.58
C PHE A 134 25.94 11.57 14.61
N LYS A 135 25.49 10.46 14.01
CA LYS A 135 24.07 10.06 14.05
C LYS A 135 23.59 9.73 15.47
N MET A 136 24.48 9.34 16.38
CA MET A 136 24.16 9.05 17.79
C MET A 136 23.64 10.28 18.53
N ILE A 137 23.92 11.49 18.07
CA ILE A 137 23.37 12.74 18.63
C ILE A 137 21.84 12.81 18.42
N ASN A 138 21.38 12.36 17.25
CA ASN A 138 19.97 12.52 16.83
C ASN A 138 19.12 11.27 17.08
N THR A 139 19.75 10.10 17.22
CA THR A 139 19.06 8.81 17.44
C THR A 139 19.19 8.35 18.88
N LYS A 140 18.20 7.60 19.38
CA LYS A 140 18.19 7.15 20.77
C LYS A 140 18.01 5.63 20.83
N THR A 141 18.65 4.99 21.80
CA THR A 141 18.42 3.57 22.10
C THR A 141 17.43 3.46 23.25
N ILE A 142 16.30 2.79 23.03
CA ILE A 142 15.28 2.56 24.05
C ILE A 142 15.20 1.05 24.29
N ASN A 143 15.43 0.62 25.53
CA ASN A 143 15.47 -0.80 25.92
C ASN A 143 16.44 -1.64 25.07
N GLY A 144 17.61 -1.09 24.75
CA GLY A 144 18.62 -1.77 23.93
C GLY A 144 18.34 -1.81 22.42
N VAL A 145 17.21 -1.27 21.96
CA VAL A 145 16.88 -1.19 20.52
C VAL A 145 17.05 0.24 20.01
N HIS A 146 17.84 0.39 18.95
CA HIS A 146 18.00 1.66 18.25
C HIS A 146 16.65 2.13 17.68
N ARG A 147 16.23 3.35 18.03
CA ARG A 147 15.08 4.00 17.43
C ARG A 147 15.53 5.21 16.61
N PRO A 148 15.10 5.30 15.34
CA PRO A 148 15.32 6.51 14.56
C PRO A 148 14.60 7.69 15.21
N PRO A 149 15.01 8.94 14.90
CA PRO A 149 14.31 10.12 15.38
C PRO A 149 12.82 10.04 14.99
N SER A 150 11.95 10.28 15.97
CA SER A 150 10.51 10.32 15.72
C SER A 150 10.16 11.56 14.91
N GLU A 151 9.36 11.38 13.88
CA GLU A 151 8.79 12.45 13.08
C GLU A 151 7.59 13.16 13.76
N ALA A 152 7.20 12.73 14.96
CA ALA A 152 5.99 13.20 15.63
C ALA A 152 6.01 14.69 16.00
N ASN A 153 7.19 15.27 16.25
CA ASN A 153 7.35 16.67 16.67
C ASN A 153 7.94 17.54 15.55
N LYS A 154 7.48 17.33 14.30
CA LYS A 154 7.93 18.13 13.15
C LYS A 154 7.38 19.55 13.17
N TYR A 155 6.18 19.76 13.72
CA TYR A 155 5.49 21.03 13.64
C TYR A 155 5.73 21.90 14.86
N THR A 156 5.88 23.19 14.61
CA THR A 156 5.85 24.20 15.66
C THR A 156 4.44 24.34 16.24
N GLN A 157 4.35 24.91 17.45
CA GLN A 157 3.06 25.12 18.10
C GLN A 157 2.14 26.04 17.27
N GLU A 158 2.71 27.04 16.58
CA GLU A 158 1.97 27.96 15.71
C GLU A 158 1.37 27.24 14.50
N GLU A 159 2.13 26.35 13.85
CA GLU A 159 1.65 25.51 12.75
C GLU A 159 0.51 24.59 13.22
N LEU A 160 0.64 23.98 14.40
CA LEU A 160 -0.42 23.16 14.99
C LEU A 160 -1.69 23.96 15.25
N MET A 161 -1.57 25.18 15.78
CA MET A 161 -2.72 26.08 16.00
C MET A 161 -3.39 26.50 14.69
N LEU A 162 -2.60 26.71 13.63
CA LEU A 162 -3.10 27.01 12.30
C LEU A 162 -3.89 25.82 11.73
N MET A 163 -3.36 24.60 11.82
CA MET A 163 -4.05 23.38 11.38
C MET A 163 -5.37 23.18 12.13
N LYS A 164 -5.36 23.31 13.47
CA LYS A 164 -6.58 23.23 14.29
C LYS A 164 -7.62 24.27 13.90
N THR A 165 -7.19 25.50 13.60
CA THR A 165 -8.10 26.57 13.18
C THR A 165 -8.75 26.25 11.83
N ARG A 166 -8.01 25.63 10.89
CA ARG A 166 -8.57 25.15 9.62
C ARG A 166 -9.61 24.03 9.86
N ASP A 167 -9.31 23.09 10.73
CA ASP A 167 -10.23 22.00 11.09
C ASP A 167 -11.52 22.53 11.76
N MET A 168 -11.40 23.53 12.64
CA MET A 168 -12.57 24.22 13.23
C MET A 168 -13.45 24.84 12.14
N GLY A 169 -12.85 25.52 11.17
CA GLY A 169 -13.57 26.12 10.04
C GLY A 169 -14.29 25.07 9.19
N TYR A 170 -13.66 23.92 8.95
CA TYR A 170 -14.26 22.80 8.23
C TYR A 170 -15.49 22.23 8.97
N ILE A 171 -15.37 22.03 10.29
CA ILE A 171 -16.50 21.55 11.10
C ILE A 171 -17.65 22.56 11.08
N LEU A 172 -17.36 23.85 11.21
CA LEU A 172 -18.37 24.90 11.13
C LEU A 172 -19.10 24.89 9.78
N GLN A 173 -18.37 24.74 8.68
CA GLN A 173 -18.95 24.60 7.34
C GLN A 173 -19.86 23.35 7.26
N LYS A 174 -19.44 22.23 7.86
CA LYS A 174 -20.26 21.00 7.90
C LYS A 174 -21.53 21.19 8.72
N ILE A 175 -21.46 21.82 9.89
CA ILE A 175 -22.65 22.17 10.70
C ILE A 175 -23.63 22.98 9.86
N GLN A 176 -23.17 24.02 9.16
CA GLN A 176 -24.03 24.85 8.31
C GLN A 176 -24.65 24.06 7.16
N SER A 177 -23.87 23.16 6.53
CA SER A 177 -24.37 22.32 5.44
C SER A 177 -25.46 21.34 5.88
N GLU A 178 -25.28 20.74 7.06
CA GLU A 178 -26.27 19.82 7.67
C GLU A 178 -27.52 20.59 8.10
N LYS A 179 -27.39 21.76 8.75
CA LYS A 179 -28.52 22.62 9.10
C LYS A 179 -29.35 23.02 7.88
N LYS A 180 -28.71 23.47 6.80
CA LYS A 180 -29.39 23.79 5.53
C LYS A 180 -30.05 22.55 4.91
N LYS A 181 -29.46 21.37 5.04
CA LYS A 181 -30.04 20.12 4.54
C LYS A 181 -31.27 19.71 5.36
N ILE A 182 -31.22 19.85 6.68
CA ILE A 182 -32.36 19.64 7.57
C ILE A 182 -33.49 20.60 7.17
N GLU A 183 -33.21 21.90 7.04
CA GLU A 183 -34.20 22.91 6.65
C GLU A 183 -34.93 22.56 5.35
N ARG A 184 -34.17 22.20 4.30
CA ARG A 184 -34.73 21.76 3.01
C ARG A 184 -35.57 20.49 3.12
N LEU A 185 -35.16 19.52 3.95
CA LEU A 185 -35.94 18.30 4.14
C LEU A 185 -37.20 18.57 4.95
N THR A 186 -37.11 19.41 5.98
CA THR A 186 -38.25 19.81 6.79
C THR A 186 -39.24 20.67 6.01
N SER A 187 -38.80 21.48 5.05
CA SER A 187 -39.71 22.26 4.20
C SER A 187 -40.48 21.39 3.20
N VAL A 188 -39.88 20.28 2.74
CA VAL A 188 -40.54 19.31 1.84
C VAL A 188 -41.44 18.35 2.62
N LEU A 189 -41.07 18.00 3.86
CA LEU A 189 -41.88 17.17 4.73
C LEU A 189 -43.03 17.99 5.33
N HIS A 190 -44.20 17.89 4.72
CA HIS A 190 -45.43 18.30 5.39
C HIS A 190 -45.59 17.46 6.67
N ALA A 191 -45.67 18.12 7.83
CA ALA A 191 -45.79 17.49 9.14
C ALA A 191 -47.14 16.78 9.32
N LEU A 192 -47.33 15.68 8.59
CA LEU A 192 -48.55 14.87 8.64
C LEU A 192 -48.72 14.18 10.00
N ASP A 193 -47.60 13.82 10.65
CA ASP A 193 -47.60 13.09 11.92
C ASP A 193 -47.44 14.01 13.15
N ASN A 194 -46.81 15.18 12.98
CA ASN A 194 -46.65 16.21 14.01
C ASN A 194 -47.59 17.40 13.75
N GLN A 195 -48.85 17.10 13.38
CA GLN A 195 -49.85 18.15 13.26
C GLN A 195 -50.05 18.77 14.65
N PRO A 196 -50.00 20.10 14.80
CA PRO A 196 -50.46 20.70 16.04
C PRO A 196 -51.88 20.22 16.31
N LEU A 197 -52.20 19.92 17.57
CA LEU A 197 -53.57 19.58 18.00
C LEU A 197 -54.43 20.84 17.86
N ASN A 198 -54.69 21.25 16.63
CA ASN A 198 -55.55 22.38 16.31
C ASN A 198 -56.95 22.00 16.76
N LYS A 199 -57.42 22.65 17.82
CA LYS A 199 -58.78 22.46 18.33
C LYS A 199 -59.76 22.97 17.29
N ARG A 200 -60.40 22.05 16.56
CA ARG A 200 -61.48 22.39 15.62
C ARG A 200 -62.78 22.55 16.38
N VAL A 201 -63.25 23.79 16.49
CA VAL A 201 -64.52 24.14 17.13
C VAL A 201 -65.63 24.07 16.08
N PHE A 202 -66.73 23.39 16.40
CA PHE A 202 -67.93 23.37 15.58
C PHE A 202 -69.03 24.18 16.27
N TYR A 203 -69.70 25.05 15.53
CA TYR A 203 -70.87 25.78 15.98
C TYR A 203 -72.12 25.07 15.46
N ALA A 204 -73.19 25.07 16.26
CA ALA A 204 -74.48 24.46 15.93
C ALA A 204 -75.58 25.43 16.36
N GLU A 205 -76.64 25.53 15.57
CA GLU A 205 -77.79 26.41 15.84
C GLU A 205 -78.73 25.75 16.87
N ASP A 206 -78.88 24.42 16.79
CA ASP A 206 -79.76 23.64 17.66
C ASP A 206 -79.06 22.51 18.44
N ARG A 207 -79.68 22.08 19.54
CA ARG A 207 -79.16 21.00 20.40
C ARG A 207 -79.12 19.65 19.69
N GLU A 208 -80.07 19.39 18.79
CA GLU A 208 -80.08 18.16 17.98
C GLU A 208 -79.00 18.21 16.89
N GLU A 209 -78.79 19.36 16.23
CA GLU A 209 -77.70 19.56 15.27
C GLU A 209 -76.32 19.35 15.92
N ALA A 210 -76.15 19.83 17.16
CA ALA A 210 -74.91 19.62 17.92
C ALA A 210 -74.60 18.14 18.17
N LYS A 211 -75.62 17.29 18.36
CA LYS A 211 -75.43 15.83 18.51
C LYS A 211 -75.03 15.19 17.18
N ASP A 212 -75.67 15.59 16.09
CA ASP A 212 -75.39 15.08 14.74
C ASP A 212 -73.98 15.44 14.25
N ILE A 213 -73.49 16.63 14.58
CA ILE A 213 -72.13 17.04 14.27
C ILE A 213 -71.12 16.18 15.04
N ARG A 214 -71.39 15.86 16.30
CA ARG A 214 -70.52 14.98 17.11
C ARG A 214 -70.48 13.55 16.56
N SER A 215 -71.62 12.97 16.22
CA SER A 215 -71.70 11.62 15.63
C SER A 215 -70.99 11.57 14.27
N LYS A 216 -71.25 12.52 13.36
CA LYS A 216 -70.55 12.63 12.07
C LYS A 216 -69.04 12.83 12.22
N SER A 217 -68.59 13.57 13.23
CA SER A 217 -67.16 13.73 13.51
C SER A 217 -66.50 12.42 13.97
N LEU A 218 -67.20 11.63 14.78
CA LEU A 218 -66.74 10.32 15.25
C LEU A 218 -66.76 9.26 14.13
N GLU A 219 -67.71 9.35 13.20
CA GLU A 219 -67.72 8.50 12.00
C GLU A 219 -66.62 8.87 11.01
N ARG A 220 -66.36 10.17 10.84
CA ARG A 220 -65.25 10.66 10.00
C ARG A 220 -63.88 10.30 10.56
N SER A 221 -63.68 10.32 11.88
CA SER A 221 -62.42 9.82 12.47
C SER A 221 -62.24 8.31 12.23
N ASN A 222 -63.34 7.58 12.07
CA ASN A 222 -63.36 6.18 11.67
C ASN A 222 -63.34 5.94 10.15
N SER A 223 -63.25 6.99 9.33
CA SER A 223 -63.23 6.88 7.87
C SER A 223 -61.99 6.10 7.37
N PRO A 224 -62.16 5.12 6.45
CA PRO A 224 -61.06 4.30 5.93
C PRO A 224 -59.99 5.10 5.18
N VAL A 225 -60.31 6.32 4.72
CA VAL A 225 -59.44 7.17 3.89
C VAL A 225 -58.15 7.55 4.62
N PHE A 226 -58.18 7.70 5.96
CA PHE A 226 -56.98 7.99 6.75
C PHE A 226 -56.18 6.73 7.13
N ARG A 227 -56.83 5.56 7.24
CA ARG A 227 -56.15 4.30 7.59
C ARG A 227 -55.46 3.62 6.39
N ASN A 228 -56.01 3.81 5.19
CA ASN A 228 -55.63 3.08 3.98
C ASN A 228 -54.52 3.75 3.14
N MET A 229 -53.53 4.39 3.78
CA MET A 229 -52.33 4.79 3.05
C MET A 229 -51.52 3.56 2.62
N PRO A 230 -51.17 3.40 1.33
CA PRO A 230 -50.34 2.30 0.86
C PRO A 230 -49.05 2.15 1.70
N ASN A 231 -48.70 0.91 2.08
CA ASN A 231 -47.51 0.62 2.89
C ASN A 231 -46.22 1.20 2.30
N ARG A 232 -46.13 1.28 0.97
CA ARG A 232 -45.02 1.92 0.25
C ARG A 232 -44.84 3.40 0.63
N ILE A 233 -45.94 4.13 0.83
CA ILE A 233 -45.92 5.55 1.21
C ILE A 233 -45.54 5.69 2.68
N LYS A 234 -46.17 4.89 3.57
CA LYS A 234 -45.82 4.86 5.01
C LYS A 234 -44.32 4.61 5.22
N LYS A 235 -43.76 3.62 4.53
CA LYS A 235 -42.32 3.32 4.59
C LYS A 235 -41.45 4.49 4.11
N ARG A 236 -41.82 5.14 2.99
CA ARG A 236 -41.10 6.30 2.46
C ARG A 236 -41.13 7.50 3.41
N SER A 237 -42.28 7.79 4.03
CA SER A 237 -42.41 8.84 5.03
C SER A 237 -41.56 8.55 6.26
N ALA A 238 -41.65 7.34 6.82
CA ALA A 238 -40.85 6.93 7.97
C ALA A 238 -39.33 7.04 7.70
N CYS A 239 -38.87 6.60 6.52
CA CYS A 239 -37.46 6.77 6.14
C CYS A 239 -37.04 8.25 6.09
N SER A 240 -37.91 9.13 5.58
CA SER A 240 -37.62 10.56 5.46
C SER A 240 -37.53 11.25 6.83
N TYR A 241 -38.42 10.89 7.76
CA TYR A 241 -38.35 11.37 9.15
C TYR A 241 -37.12 10.85 9.89
N ALA A 242 -36.84 9.54 9.79
CA ALA A 242 -35.64 8.94 10.37
C ALA A 242 -34.35 9.59 9.83
N GLU A 243 -34.34 9.94 8.55
CA GLU A 243 -33.24 10.66 7.90
C GLU A 243 -33.05 12.08 8.48
N VAL A 244 -34.14 12.82 8.73
CA VAL A 244 -34.08 14.15 9.38
C VAL A 244 -33.58 14.04 10.82
N GLU A 245 -34.08 13.07 11.59
CA GLU A 245 -33.62 12.83 12.97
C GLU A 245 -32.15 12.47 13.03
N SER A 246 -31.70 11.56 12.15
CA SER A 246 -30.29 11.19 12.03
C SER A 246 -29.40 12.39 11.73
N ARG A 247 -29.87 13.33 10.89
CA ARG A 247 -29.14 14.57 10.63
C ARG A 247 -29.13 15.54 11.81
N LYS A 248 -30.25 15.67 12.54
CA LYS A 248 -30.29 16.47 13.78
C LYS A 248 -29.28 15.95 14.80
N GLN A 249 -29.20 14.64 14.99
CA GLN A 249 -28.18 14.01 15.85
C GLN A 249 -26.76 14.30 15.36
N ARG A 250 -26.51 14.19 14.05
CA ARG A 250 -25.20 14.55 13.46
C ARG A 250 -24.83 16.01 13.72
N VAL A 251 -25.78 16.94 13.60
CA VAL A 251 -25.54 18.37 13.92
C VAL A 251 -25.15 18.53 15.38
N GLN A 252 -25.86 17.89 16.32
CA GLN A 252 -25.52 17.94 17.74
C GLN A 252 -24.11 17.40 18.02
N GLN A 253 -23.72 16.30 17.36
CA GLN A 253 -22.37 15.75 17.48
C GLN A 253 -21.30 16.72 16.95
N LEU A 254 -21.54 17.33 15.78
CA LEU A 254 -20.61 18.30 15.20
C LEU A 254 -20.50 19.58 16.04
N GLU A 255 -21.61 20.06 16.61
CA GLU A 255 -21.62 21.20 17.52
C GLU A 255 -20.83 20.90 18.80
N LYS A 256 -20.98 19.70 19.36
CA LYS A 256 -20.15 19.25 20.50
C LYS A 256 -18.67 19.24 20.15
N LEU A 257 -18.29 18.64 19.02
CA LEU A 257 -16.90 18.61 18.55
C LEU A 257 -16.33 20.02 18.34
N TYR A 258 -17.13 20.93 17.79
CA TYR A 258 -16.74 22.33 17.61
C TYR A 258 -16.47 23.01 18.95
N SER A 259 -17.37 22.84 19.93
CA SER A 259 -17.21 23.39 21.28
C SER A 259 -15.96 22.82 21.99
N ASP A 260 -15.73 21.51 21.88
CA ASP A 260 -14.55 20.86 22.44
C ASP A 260 -13.25 21.43 21.82
N MET A 261 -13.23 21.64 20.50
CA MET A 261 -12.09 22.24 19.81
C MET A 261 -11.90 23.73 20.13
N ALA A 262 -12.98 24.48 20.29
CA ALA A 262 -12.95 25.88 20.69
C ALA A 262 -12.35 26.02 22.10
N LEU A 263 -12.82 25.20 23.06
CA LEU A 263 -12.29 25.16 24.42
C LEU A 263 -10.80 24.82 24.42
N GLN A 264 -10.38 23.79 23.67
CA GLN A 264 -8.96 23.44 23.56
C GLN A 264 -8.11 24.58 23.00
N LYS A 265 -8.63 25.34 22.04
CA LYS A 265 -7.93 26.50 21.47
C LYS A 265 -7.75 27.59 22.51
N GLU A 266 -8.80 27.92 23.28
CA GLU A 266 -8.73 28.91 24.36
C GLU A 266 -7.74 28.51 25.45
N LEU A 267 -7.79 27.25 25.90
CA LEU A 267 -6.83 26.71 26.88
C LEU A 267 -5.39 26.83 26.37
N GLN A 268 -5.13 26.53 25.09
CA GLN A 268 -3.80 26.64 24.51
C GLN A 268 -3.32 28.10 24.38
N VAL A 269 -4.21 29.05 24.10
CA VAL A 269 -3.88 30.47 24.09
C VAL A 269 -3.54 30.93 25.51
N HIS A 270 -4.35 30.57 26.50
CA HIS A 270 -4.16 30.97 27.89
C HIS A 270 -2.85 30.41 28.48
N THR A 271 -2.51 29.16 28.20
CA THR A 271 -1.23 28.59 28.67
C THR A 271 -0.04 29.33 28.06
N PHE A 272 -0.13 29.70 26.78
CA PHE A 272 0.93 30.48 26.12
C PHE A 272 1.09 31.89 26.71
N THR A 273 -0.02 32.57 27.03
CA THR A 273 0.04 33.90 27.66
C THR A 273 0.57 33.86 29.09
N LEU A 274 0.40 32.76 29.82
CA LEU A 274 0.93 32.61 31.18
C LEU A 274 2.41 32.20 31.23
N LEU A 275 2.93 31.60 30.15
CA LEU A 275 4.31 31.15 30.05
C LEU A 275 5.28 32.21 29.52
N LYS A 276 4.76 33.36 29.07
CA LYS A 276 5.53 34.55 28.68
C LYS A 276 5.54 35.57 29.81
#